data_AF-A0A0C2XXJ7-F1
#
_entry.id   AF-A0A0C2XXJ7-F1
#
_cell.length_a   1.000
_cell.length_b   1.000
_cell.length_c   1.000
_cell.angle_alpha   90.00
_cell.angle_beta   90.00
_cell.angle_gamma   90.00
#
_symmetry.space_group_name_H-M   'P 1'
#
loop_
_entity.id
_entity.type
_entity.pdbx_description
1 polymer ?
#
loop_
_entity_poly.entity_id
_entity_poly.type
_entity_poly.pdbx_seq_one_letter_code
_entity_poly.pdbx_strand_id
1 'polypeptide(L)'
;SLFFYGTLLHPAVLRRVIGHEGHTLSYQPAILQGYTRHHVKGDTYPAIIPWEQAQALFNDSTNAIAEPSTTERTVRGSLVTGFSPVDISLLDVFEGD
;
A
#
# COMPACT_ATOMS: atom_id res chain seq x y z
N SER A 1 -10.68 8.61 0.03
CA SER A 1 -9.40 8.62 0.78
C SER A 1 -8.58 7.43 0.33
N LEU A 2 -7.26 7.53 0.34
CA LEU A 2 -6.36 6.49 -0.15
C LEU A 2 -5.28 6.18 0.90
N PHE A 3 -4.86 4.92 0.98
CA PHE A 3 -3.80 4.46 1.88
C PHE A 3 -2.54 4.15 1.07
N PHE A 4 -1.43 4.77 1.40
CA PHE A 4 -0.14 4.59 0.74
C PHE A 4 0.84 3.85 1.66
N TYR A 5 1.60 2.91 1.10
CA TYR A 5 2.48 2.00 1.86
C TYR A 5 3.86 1.76 1.21
N GLY A 6 4.12 2.44 0.08
CA GLY A 6 5.32 2.25 -0.73
C GLY A 6 5.94 3.58 -1.17
N THR A 7 6.33 3.69 -2.43
CA THR A 7 7.02 4.85 -3.02
C THR A 7 6.21 6.15 -2.94
N LEU A 8 4.88 6.04 -3.06
CA LEU A 8 3.94 7.17 -2.93
C LEU A 8 3.84 7.76 -1.52
N LEU A 9 4.49 7.17 -0.51
CA LEU A 9 4.62 7.80 0.81
C LEU A 9 5.41 9.11 0.76
N HIS A 10 6.30 9.28 -0.22
CA HIS A 10 7.11 10.49 -0.32
C HIS A 10 6.30 11.61 -1.00
N PRO A 11 6.04 12.76 -0.33
CA PRO A 11 5.20 13.82 -0.88
C PRO A 11 5.64 14.33 -2.25
N ALA A 12 6.95 14.34 -2.54
CA ALA A 12 7.47 14.75 -3.84
C ALA A 12 7.06 13.79 -4.98
N VAL A 13 6.96 12.49 -4.72
CA VAL A 13 6.51 11.51 -5.72
C VAL A 13 5.01 11.72 -5.97
N LEU A 14 4.23 11.82 -4.89
CA LEU A 14 2.79 12.05 -4.98
C LEU A 14 2.45 13.34 -5.75
N ARG A 15 3.14 14.46 -5.45
CA ARG A 15 2.99 15.73 -6.17
C ARG A 15 3.32 15.62 -7.65
N ARG A 16 4.34 14.82 -7.99
CA ARG A 16 4.73 14.58 -9.38
C ARG A 16 3.67 13.78 -10.13
N VAL A 17 3.01 12.81 -9.49
CA VAL A 17 1.95 12.00 -10.11
C VAL A 17 0.67 12.82 -10.31
N ILE A 18 0.21 13.53 -9.28
CA ILE A 18 -1.03 14.32 -9.36
C ILE A 18 -0.87 15.62 -10.19
N GLY A 19 0.37 16.08 -10.40
CA GLY A 19 0.66 17.26 -11.22
C GLY A 19 0.38 18.60 -10.54
N HIS A 20 0.22 18.63 -9.21
CA HIS A 20 0.03 19.85 -8.42
C HIS A 20 0.61 19.71 -7.00
N GLU A 21 0.70 20.83 -6.26
CA GLU A 21 1.33 20.90 -4.94
C GLU A 21 0.58 20.18 -3.81
N GLY A 22 -0.61 19.65 -4.08
CA GLY A 22 -1.40 18.91 -3.09
C GLY A 22 -1.89 19.76 -1.90
N HIS A 23 -2.17 21.06 -2.08
CA HIS A 23 -2.65 21.94 -1.00
C HIS A 23 -3.95 21.48 -0.33
N THR A 24 -4.77 20.71 -1.04
CA THR A 24 -6.01 20.12 -0.53
C THR A 24 -5.78 18.79 0.20
N LEU A 25 -4.56 18.24 0.14
CA LEU A 25 -4.25 16.93 0.68
C LEU A 25 -3.90 17.00 2.16
N SER A 26 -4.55 16.14 2.94
CA SER A 26 -4.23 15.93 4.35
C SER A 26 -3.57 14.57 4.54
N TYR A 27 -2.44 14.54 5.22
CA TYR A 27 -1.62 13.35 5.45
C TYR A 27 -1.72 12.93 6.90
N GLN A 28 -2.04 11.66 7.14
CA GLN A 28 -2.12 11.09 8.47
C GLN A 28 -1.39 9.74 8.51
N PRO A 29 -0.40 9.56 9.41
CA PRO A 29 0.19 8.24 9.65
C PRO A 29 -0.91 7.22 9.99
N ALA A 30 -0.86 6.06 9.35
CA ALA A 30 -1.90 5.05 9.47
C ALA A 30 -1.32 3.64 9.53
N ILE A 31 -2.09 2.73 10.14
CA ILE A 31 -1.78 1.30 10.21
C ILE A 31 -2.94 0.54 9.59
N LEU A 32 -2.66 -0.20 8.54
CA LEU A 32 -3.62 -1.08 7.88
C LEU A 32 -3.53 -2.48 8.51
N GLN A 33 -4.56 -2.87 9.25
CA GLN A 33 -4.64 -4.16 9.93
C GLN A 33 -5.18 -5.25 9.02
N GLY A 34 -4.75 -6.50 9.20
CA GLY A 34 -5.21 -7.65 8.41
C GLY A 34 -4.55 -7.78 7.03
N TYR A 35 -3.58 -6.92 6.73
CA TYR A 35 -2.80 -6.96 5.50
C TYR A 35 -1.35 -7.29 5.81
N THR A 36 -0.69 -7.92 4.84
CA THR A 36 0.71 -8.30 4.92
C THR A 36 1.43 -7.80 3.68
N ARG A 37 2.69 -7.41 3.87
CA ARG A 37 3.54 -6.86 2.82
C ARG A 37 4.51 -7.93 2.35
N HIS A 38 4.56 -8.15 1.04
CA HIS A 38 5.34 -9.21 0.42
C HIS A 38 6.26 -8.65 -0.65
N HIS A 39 7.44 -9.25 -0.78
CA HIS A 39 8.36 -8.93 -1.86
C HIS A 39 7.90 -9.59 -3.15
N VAL A 40 7.71 -8.79 -4.21
CA VAL A 40 7.30 -9.29 -5.53
C VAL A 40 8.54 -9.73 -6.30
N LYS A 41 8.52 -10.96 -6.82
CA LYS A 41 9.64 -11.49 -7.60
C LYS A 41 9.77 -10.73 -8.92
N GLY A 42 10.97 -10.22 -9.19
CA GLY A 42 11.24 -9.43 -10.40
C GLY A 42 10.92 -7.95 -10.24
N ASP A 43 10.46 -7.54 -9.05
CA ASP A 43 10.11 -6.17 -8.77
C ASP A 43 10.83 -5.60 -7.55
N THR A 44 11.02 -4.28 -7.57
CA THR A 44 11.73 -3.60 -6.47
C THR A 44 10.76 -3.11 -5.40
N TYR A 45 9.47 -3.01 -5.73
CA TYR A 45 8.42 -2.58 -4.82
C TYR A 45 7.68 -3.76 -4.20
N PRO A 46 7.33 -3.68 -2.90
CA PRO A 46 6.55 -4.70 -2.25
C PRO A 46 5.06 -4.54 -2.58
N ALA A 47 4.34 -5.66 -2.66
CA ALA A 47 2.88 -5.68 -2.76
C ALA A 47 2.25 -5.89 -1.38
N ILE A 48 1.02 -5.41 -1.20
CA ILE A 48 0.20 -5.77 -0.03
C ILE A 48 -0.95 -6.67 -0.47
N ILE A 49 -1.22 -7.69 0.33
CA ILE A 49 -2.39 -8.55 0.17
C ILE A 49 -3.04 -8.81 1.54
N PRO A 50 -4.35 -9.05 1.59
CA PRO A 50 -5.03 -9.55 2.78
C PRO A 50 -4.33 -10.79 3.33
N TRP A 51 -4.24 -10.91 4.65
CA TRP A 51 -3.63 -12.07 5.31
C TRP A 51 -4.26 -13.40 4.86
N GLU A 52 -5.58 -13.44 4.68
CA GLU A 52 -6.30 -14.64 4.22
C GLU A 52 -5.82 -15.11 2.84
N GLN A 53 -5.56 -14.16 1.93
CA GLN A 53 -5.00 -14.47 0.61
C GLN A 53 -3.55 -14.91 0.70
N ALA A 54 -2.75 -14.27 1.55
CA ALA A 54 -1.37 -14.68 1.80
C ALA A 54 -1.33 -16.13 2.34
N GLN A 55 -2.18 -16.45 3.31
CA GLN A 55 -2.27 -17.79 3.87
C GLN A 55 -2.61 -18.83 2.79
N ALA A 56 -3.56 -18.54 1.90
CA ALA A 56 -3.87 -19.42 0.78
C ALA A 56 -2.69 -19.63 -0.19
N LEU A 57 -1.89 -18.58 -0.45
CA LEU A 57 -0.74 -18.64 -1.35
C LEU A 57 0.46 -19.41 -0.76
N PHE A 58 0.64 -19.38 0.57
CA PHE A 58 1.81 -19.96 1.22
C PHE A 58 1.54 -21.29 1.94
N ASN A 59 0.29 -21.68 2.17
CA ASN A 59 -0.06 -22.96 2.78
C ASN A 59 0.29 -24.20 1.93
N ASP A 60 0.53 -24.04 0.63
CA ASP A 60 1.04 -25.11 -0.24
C ASP A 60 2.53 -25.42 -0.01
N SER A 61 3.26 -24.51 0.65
CA SER A 61 4.65 -24.74 1.04
C SER A 61 4.67 -25.44 2.40
N THR A 62 5.42 -26.54 2.50
CA THR A 62 5.40 -27.56 3.57
C THR A 62 5.82 -27.10 4.99
N ASN A 63 5.79 -25.80 5.27
CA ASN A 63 5.98 -25.24 6.60
C ASN A 63 4.71 -24.46 6.96
N ALA A 64 3.88 -25.03 7.83
CA ALA A 64 2.79 -24.31 8.47
C ALA A 64 3.37 -23.03 9.09
N ILE A 65 3.08 -21.88 8.48
CA ILE A 65 3.52 -20.59 8.99
C ILE A 65 2.80 -20.43 10.31
N ALA A 66 3.55 -20.39 11.42
CA ALA A 66 2.98 -20.11 12.72
C ALA A 66 2.14 -18.83 12.62
N GLU A 67 0.91 -18.86 13.13
CA GLU A 67 -0.04 -17.75 13.03
C GLU A 67 0.67 -16.44 13.43
N PRO A 68 0.93 -15.52 12.48
CA PRO A 68 1.68 -14.32 12.77
C PRO A 68 0.91 -13.48 13.79
N SER A 69 1.64 -12.84 14.69
CA SER A 69 1.10 -11.88 15.65
C SER A 69 0.34 -10.76 14.94
N THR A 70 -0.53 -10.06 15.67
CA THR A 70 -1.27 -8.90 15.14
C THR A 70 -0.33 -7.84 14.54
N THR A 71 0.89 -7.70 15.08
CA THR A 71 1.88 -6.74 14.58
C THR A 71 2.43 -7.15 13.22
N GLU A 72 2.61 -8.45 12.98
CA GLU A 72 3.04 -9.01 11.70
C GLU A 72 1.91 -8.96 10.64
N ARG A 73 0.64 -8.89 11.07
CA ARG A 73 -0.54 -8.66 10.21
C ARG A 73 -0.91 -7.18 10.08
N THR A 74 0.08 -6.29 10.13
CA THR A 74 -0.16 -4.86 9.91
C THR A 74 0.82 -4.27 8.90
N VAL A 75 0.32 -3.34 8.09
CA VAL A 75 1.13 -2.52 7.18
C VAL A 75 1.11 -1.09 7.67
N ARG A 76 2.30 -0.50 7.85
CA ARG A 76 2.44 0.92 8.18
C ARG A 76 2.42 1.74 6.90
N GLY A 77 1.73 2.86 6.93
CA GLY A 77 1.59 3.74 5.80
C GLY A 77 1.05 5.12 6.17
N SER A 78 0.50 5.80 5.19
CA SER A 78 -0.16 7.09 5.36
C SER A 78 -1.54 7.05 4.72
N LEU A 79 -2.55 7.44 5.47
CA LEU A 79 -3.86 7.77 4.92
C LEU A 79 -3.79 9.20 4.39
N VAL A 80 -4.15 9.38 3.13
CA VAL A 80 -4.23 10.71 2.50
C VAL A 80 -5.64 10.94 2.01
N THR A 81 -6.15 12.13 2.32
CA THR A 81 -7.51 12.57 1.96
C THR A 81 -7.45 13.87 1.19
N GLY A 82 -8.55 14.24 0.51
CA GLY A 82 -8.62 15.49 -0.27
C GLY A 82 -8.26 15.37 -1.75
N PHE A 83 -8.17 14.16 -2.28
CA PHE A 83 -7.97 13.91 -3.72
C PHE A 83 -9.22 14.28 -4.53
N SER A 84 -8.99 14.91 -5.68
CA SER A 84 -9.98 15.08 -6.72
C SER A 84 -10.17 13.78 -7.52
N PRO A 85 -11.29 13.62 -8.26
CA PRO A 85 -11.46 12.49 -9.17
C PRO A 85 -10.36 12.38 -10.24
N VAL A 86 -9.81 13.53 -10.68
CA VAL A 86 -8.70 13.56 -11.64
C VAL A 86 -7.43 13.01 -11.02
N ASP A 87 -7.13 13.38 -9.77
CA ASP A 87 -5.96 12.90 -9.04
C ASP A 87 -6.02 11.38 -8.89
N ILE A 88 -7.20 10.83 -8.57
CA ILE A 88 -7.42 9.38 -8.47
C ILE A 88 -7.15 8.71 -9.81
N SER A 89 -7.63 9.26 -10.92
CA SER A 89 -7.37 8.68 -12.24
C SER A 89 -5.88 8.67 -12.62
N LEU A 90 -5.12 9.71 -12.23
CA LEU A 90 -3.68 9.75 -12.47
C LEU A 90 -2.92 8.73 -11.61
N LEU A 91 -3.38 8.51 -10.37
CA LEU A 91 -2.83 7.51 -9.47
C LEU A 91 -3.11 6.08 -9.97
N ASP A 92 -4.31 5.82 -10.48
CA ASP A 92 -4.66 4.52 -11.07
C ASP A 92 -3.80 4.20 -12.30
N VAL A 93 -3.49 5.20 -13.13
CA VAL A 93 -2.56 5.03 -14.26
C VAL A 93 -1.14 4.74 -13.77
N PHE A 94 -0.68 5.41 -12.71
CA PHE A 94 0.67 5.21 -12.17
C PHE A 94 0.87 3.84 -11.51
N GLU A 95 -0.14 3.31 -10.81
CA GLU A 95 -0.08 2.01 -10.14
C GLU A 95 -0.45 0.83 -11.06
N GLY A 96 -0.96 1.10 -12.27
CA GLY A 96 -1.38 0.10 -13.25
C GLY A 96 -0.31 -0.31 -14.26
N ASP A 97 0.83 0.38 -14.29
CA ASP A 97 2.03 0.05 -15.08
C ASP A 97 3.04 -0.79 -14.26
#